data_AF-A0A4Q5TXZ3-F1
#
_entry.id   AF-A0A4Q5TXZ3-F1
#
_cell.length_a   1.000
_cell.length_b   1.000
_cell.length_c   1.000
_cell.angle_alpha   90.00
_cell.angle_beta   90.00
_cell.angle_gamma   90.00
#
_symmetry.space_group_name_H-M   'P 1'
#
loop_
_entity.id
_entity.type
_entity.pdbx_description
1 polymer ?
#
loop_
_entity_poly.entity_id
_entity_poly.type
_entity_poly.pdbx_seq_one_letter_code
_entity_poly.pdbx_strand_id
1 'polypeptide(L)'
;NDGLQPLFTDNDLSLFANGTDPYGHPNVNWYKAIMRPTSMQANANLDISGGTQAVKYFISGGAFTQEGNIRDFSTNTDGVNSNYFYRRYNLRSNLDIQATRNLSLRLDVTARFGDVNQPFGQNVIGTIYNFAEVRPYSAPFLNPDGSYAYYRDTRSQRPTINAVLETQGYNRQRRTDFNVLFGFNEKLDDITKGLSLIGRIAYAGVDQNTLNLFRDKPFPPSYLYDPITGTYNLNTGNSSGGYTLAKYRTTGNNDLANQRVNGQVYLNYDRTFGPHHVSSLLLYNQQSYRVDYEASIFGVVVAQVPQKFRGYSLKVGYDYKQKYLFDFNAALNGSDRFEAKNRNGFFPALGLGWNISKESFFADNLKMFNLFKLRASYGLVGSDVAPGNQYLYNQVYQNGGGYSFGQTNGTTGTIYEGSLGNSNVSWEKAKKFDVGVDMNLFNDKISATIDYFHDRRYDQLVIRQDIPLILGIGVSPTNVAVTVNRGFDGMVTYQDRIGQVQYSLGVVFSVAKNKVLYQAEAAQRYPWLAKTGHPIDQPFGYNFVGYYSQKDIDDAEVA
;
A
#
# COMPACT_ATOMS: atom_id res chain seq x y z
N ASN A 1 22.91 35.88 14.99
CA ASN A 1 22.75 36.87 13.91
C ASN A 1 24.03 36.80 13.09
N ASP A 2 23.95 36.52 11.80
CA ASP A 2 25.10 36.25 10.92
C ASP A 2 25.85 37.52 10.49
N GLY A 3 25.37 38.70 10.91
CA GLY A 3 25.99 39.99 10.63
C GLY A 3 25.76 40.49 9.20
N LEU A 4 24.95 39.80 8.41
CA LEU A 4 24.62 40.19 7.04
C LEU A 4 23.57 41.31 7.05
N GLN A 5 23.60 42.16 6.01
CA GLN A 5 22.54 43.16 5.82
C GLN A 5 21.19 42.45 5.60
N PRO A 6 20.11 42.93 6.24
CA PRO A 6 18.78 42.40 6.00
C PRO A 6 18.43 42.44 4.51
N LEU A 7 17.85 41.34 4.01
CA LEU A 7 17.43 41.23 2.61
C LEU A 7 16.32 42.23 2.25
N PHE A 8 15.51 42.66 3.23
CA PHE A 8 14.37 43.55 3.05
C PHE A 8 14.47 44.74 4.00
N THR A 9 14.11 45.93 3.51
CA THR A 9 13.98 47.14 4.31
C THR A 9 12.61 47.20 5.00
N ASP A 10 12.45 48.07 6.00
CA ASP A 10 11.15 48.29 6.67
C ASP A 10 10.05 48.74 5.69
N ASN A 11 10.44 49.49 4.65
CA ASN A 11 9.51 49.89 3.60
C ASN A 11 9.04 48.68 2.77
N ASP A 12 9.95 47.78 2.40
CA ASP A 12 9.62 46.55 1.66
C ASP A 12 8.67 45.67 2.49
N LEU A 13 8.94 45.53 3.80
CA LEU A 13 8.05 44.81 4.72
C LEU A 13 6.65 45.44 4.81
N SER A 14 6.57 46.78 4.83
CA SER A 14 5.30 47.51 4.75
C SER A 14 4.55 47.21 3.44
N LEU A 15 5.24 47.23 2.30
CA LEU A 15 4.67 46.94 0.98
C LEU A 15 4.14 45.50 0.87
N PHE A 16 4.86 44.51 1.42
CA PHE A 16 4.38 43.12 1.50
C PHE A 16 3.15 42.97 2.38
N ALA A 17 3.08 43.72 3.49
CA ALA A 17 2.02 43.61 4.49
C ALA A 17 0.72 44.28 4.04
N ASN A 18 0.81 45.46 3.43
CA ASN A 18 -0.35 46.25 2.98
C ASN A 18 -0.79 45.90 1.54
N GLY A 19 0.06 45.24 0.75
CA GLY A 19 -0.21 44.83 -0.61
C GLY A 19 -0.31 45.98 -1.63
N THR A 20 0.26 47.17 -1.34
CA THR A 20 0.18 48.33 -2.24
C THR A 20 1.07 48.22 -3.47
N ASP A 21 2.06 47.32 -3.45
CA ASP A 21 2.88 46.96 -4.62
C ASP A 21 2.88 45.43 -4.83
N PRO A 22 1.79 44.85 -5.35
CA PRO A 22 1.65 43.40 -5.46
C PRO A 22 2.56 42.76 -6.53
N TYR A 23 3.23 43.56 -7.37
CA TYR A 23 4.06 43.06 -8.46
C TYR A 23 5.56 43.22 -8.18
N GLY A 24 5.99 44.33 -7.55
CA GLY A 24 7.36 44.47 -7.04
C GLY A 24 7.58 43.78 -5.69
N HIS A 25 6.53 43.73 -4.85
CA HIS A 25 6.53 43.10 -3.52
C HIS A 25 5.39 42.08 -3.40
N PRO A 26 5.41 40.99 -4.21
CA PRO A 26 4.34 40.00 -4.16
C PRO A 26 4.28 39.30 -2.80
N ASN A 27 3.11 38.85 -2.40
CA ASN A 27 2.91 38.04 -1.19
C ASN A 27 1.88 36.95 -1.50
N VAL A 28 2.24 36.05 -2.41
CA VAL A 28 1.32 35.04 -2.94
C VAL A 28 1.21 33.88 -1.98
N ASN A 29 0.02 33.67 -1.43
CA ASN A 29 -0.33 32.41 -0.79
C ASN A 29 -0.54 31.33 -1.86
N TRP A 30 0.57 30.68 -2.26
CA TRP A 30 0.57 29.67 -3.31
C TRP A 30 -0.38 28.50 -3.04
N TYR A 31 -0.58 28.11 -1.77
CA TYR A 31 -1.57 27.09 -1.43
C TYR A 31 -2.98 27.54 -1.81
N LYS A 32 -3.41 28.73 -1.39
CA LYS A 32 -4.74 29.27 -1.71
C LYS A 32 -4.91 29.56 -3.21
N ALA A 33 -3.84 30.00 -3.86
CA ALA A 33 -3.82 30.33 -5.29
C ALA A 33 -3.93 29.10 -6.19
N ILE A 34 -3.40 27.95 -5.75
CA ILE A 34 -3.36 26.71 -6.54
C ILE A 34 -4.45 25.73 -6.14
N MET A 35 -4.86 25.70 -4.87
CA MET A 35 -5.82 24.74 -4.36
C MET A 35 -7.27 25.27 -4.39
N ARG A 36 -8.21 24.36 -4.64
CA ARG A 36 -9.65 24.54 -4.46
C ARG A 36 -10.02 24.18 -3.01
N PRO A 37 -10.96 24.90 -2.38
CA PRO A 37 -11.42 24.57 -1.02
C PRO A 37 -12.26 23.28 -0.98
N THR A 38 -12.91 22.92 -2.09
CA THR A 38 -13.75 21.73 -2.23
C THR A 38 -13.61 21.16 -3.64
N SER A 39 -13.83 19.86 -3.78
CA SER A 39 -13.87 19.15 -5.06
C SER A 39 -15.01 18.15 -5.10
N MET A 40 -15.61 18.01 -6.28
CA MET A 40 -16.77 17.14 -6.46
C MET A 40 -16.33 15.67 -6.52
N GLN A 41 -17.10 14.84 -5.83
CA GLN A 41 -17.05 13.39 -5.94
C GLN A 41 -18.47 12.89 -6.17
N ALA A 42 -18.64 11.99 -7.15
CA ALA A 42 -19.93 11.39 -7.44
C ALA A 42 -19.76 9.88 -7.67
N ASN A 43 -20.73 9.10 -7.20
CA ASN A 43 -20.77 7.67 -7.34
C ASN A 43 -22.21 7.24 -7.68
N ALA A 44 -22.36 6.43 -8.71
CA ALA A 44 -23.63 5.83 -9.10
C ALA A 44 -23.43 4.32 -9.26
N ASN A 45 -24.31 3.53 -8.64
CA ASN A 45 -24.31 2.07 -8.79
C ASN A 45 -25.72 1.63 -9.19
N LEU A 46 -25.79 0.68 -10.11
CA LEU A 46 -27.00 0.00 -10.55
C LEU A 46 -26.79 -1.49 -10.33
N ASP A 47 -27.64 -2.07 -9.49
CA ASP A 47 -27.62 -3.49 -9.16
C ASP A 47 -28.92 -4.14 -9.63
N ILE A 48 -28.78 -5.24 -10.37
CA ILE A 48 -29.89 -6.07 -10.85
C ILE A 48 -29.67 -7.47 -10.31
N SER A 49 -30.61 -7.95 -9.52
CA SER A 49 -30.56 -9.30 -8.96
C SER A 49 -31.89 -10.01 -9.13
N GLY A 50 -31.85 -11.31 -9.38
CA GLY A 50 -33.05 -12.10 -9.50
C GLY A 50 -32.73 -13.57 -9.72
N GLY A 51 -33.77 -14.34 -10.02
CA GLY A 51 -33.61 -15.75 -10.31
C GLY A 51 -34.74 -16.62 -9.78
N THR A 52 -34.56 -17.91 -9.98
CA THR A 52 -35.42 -18.99 -9.47
C THR A 52 -34.59 -19.90 -8.57
N GLN A 53 -35.15 -21.03 -8.15
CA GLN A 53 -34.38 -22.08 -7.49
C GLN A 53 -33.29 -22.69 -8.39
N ALA A 54 -33.50 -22.67 -9.71
CA ALA A 54 -32.58 -23.27 -10.69
C ALA A 54 -31.44 -22.32 -11.10
N VAL A 55 -31.70 -21.01 -11.18
CA VAL A 55 -30.70 -20.03 -11.63
C VAL A 55 -30.84 -18.77 -10.79
N LYS A 56 -29.76 -18.31 -10.18
CA LYS A 56 -29.67 -17.02 -9.50
C LYS A 56 -28.62 -16.16 -10.19
N TYR A 57 -28.94 -14.91 -10.42
CA TYR A 57 -28.01 -13.97 -11.04
C TYR A 57 -27.97 -12.65 -10.27
N PHE A 58 -26.82 -12.02 -10.32
CA PHE A 58 -26.56 -10.68 -9.83
C PHE A 58 -25.64 -9.97 -10.84
N ILE A 59 -26.05 -8.79 -11.29
CA ILE A 59 -25.27 -7.93 -12.18
C ILE A 59 -25.20 -6.55 -11.54
N SER A 60 -24.00 -5.99 -11.43
CA SER A 60 -23.74 -4.67 -10.87
C SER A 60 -22.88 -3.86 -11.81
N GLY A 61 -23.32 -2.64 -12.10
CA GLY A 61 -22.56 -1.62 -12.81
C GLY A 61 -22.36 -0.42 -11.92
N GLY A 62 -21.13 0.10 -11.84
CA GLY A 62 -20.81 1.28 -11.05
C GLY A 62 -19.98 2.28 -11.85
N ALA A 63 -20.25 3.57 -11.65
CA ALA A 63 -19.49 4.68 -12.18
C ALA A 63 -19.13 5.64 -11.04
N PHE A 64 -17.86 5.94 -10.91
CA PHE A 64 -17.32 6.84 -9.91
C PHE A 64 -16.45 7.90 -10.59
N THR A 65 -16.61 9.15 -10.17
CA THR A 65 -15.76 10.26 -10.60
C THR A 65 -15.38 11.10 -9.39
N GLN A 66 -14.13 11.55 -9.37
CA GLN A 66 -13.61 12.45 -8.36
C GLN A 66 -12.68 13.45 -9.04
N GLU A 67 -12.97 14.73 -8.83
CA GLU A 67 -12.08 15.82 -9.22
C GLU A 67 -11.01 16.03 -8.14
N GLY A 68 -9.83 16.48 -8.55
CA GLY A 68 -8.76 16.82 -7.62
C GLY A 68 -8.93 18.21 -7.00
N ASN A 69 -8.16 18.47 -5.94
CA ASN A 69 -8.20 19.74 -5.21
C ASN A 69 -7.34 20.84 -5.86
N ILE A 70 -6.75 20.61 -7.03
CA ILE A 70 -6.00 21.64 -7.75
C ILE A 70 -6.97 22.43 -8.63
N ARG A 71 -6.78 23.75 -8.69
CA ARG A 71 -7.56 24.64 -9.54
C ARG A 71 -7.43 24.27 -11.02
N ASP A 72 -8.47 24.65 -11.77
CA ASP A 72 -8.44 24.44 -13.22
C ASP A 72 -7.51 25.48 -13.82
N PHE A 73 -6.44 25.02 -14.45
CA PHE A 73 -5.54 25.88 -15.21
C PHE A 73 -5.57 25.53 -16.70
N SER A 74 -6.48 24.66 -17.15
CA SER A 74 -6.64 24.36 -18.57
C SER A 74 -7.22 25.54 -19.34
N THR A 75 -6.82 25.68 -20.59
CA THR A 75 -7.35 26.69 -21.51
C THR A 75 -8.18 26.04 -22.60
N ASN A 76 -9.21 26.74 -23.06
CA ASN A 76 -10.01 26.28 -24.20
C ASN A 76 -9.26 26.38 -25.54
N THR A 77 -8.06 26.98 -25.55
CA THR A 77 -7.29 27.24 -26.79
C THR A 77 -6.53 26.03 -27.30
N ASP A 78 -6.06 25.13 -26.41
CA ASP A 78 -5.31 23.93 -26.80
C ASP A 78 -6.07 22.62 -26.57
N GLY A 79 -7.21 22.67 -25.85
CA GLY A 79 -8.05 21.51 -25.56
C GLY A 79 -7.40 20.52 -24.57
N VAL A 80 -6.36 20.93 -23.85
CA VAL A 80 -5.60 20.06 -22.95
C VAL A 80 -6.09 20.20 -21.52
N ASN A 81 -6.64 19.12 -20.98
CA ASN A 81 -7.03 19.03 -19.58
C ASN A 81 -5.89 18.44 -18.72
N SER A 82 -5.15 19.32 -18.04
CA SER A 82 -4.09 18.95 -17.09
C SER A 82 -4.59 18.67 -15.67
N ASN A 83 -5.89 18.79 -15.41
CA ASN A 83 -6.43 18.67 -14.06
C ASN A 83 -6.28 17.28 -13.48
N TYR A 84 -6.19 17.25 -12.16
CA TYR A 84 -6.34 16.02 -11.40
C TYR A 84 -7.77 15.50 -11.50
N PHE A 85 -7.95 14.26 -11.96
CA PHE A 85 -9.21 13.54 -11.80
C PHE A 85 -8.97 12.03 -11.66
N TYR A 86 -9.90 11.35 -11.01
CA TYR A 86 -9.99 9.89 -11.00
C TYR A 86 -11.37 9.46 -11.45
N ARG A 87 -11.43 8.59 -12.45
CA ARG A 87 -12.66 7.99 -12.96
C ARG A 87 -12.54 6.48 -12.88
N ARG A 88 -13.61 5.83 -12.43
CA ARG A 88 -13.67 4.38 -12.31
C ARG A 88 -15.01 3.86 -12.78
N TYR A 89 -14.97 2.84 -13.62
CA TYR A 89 -16.12 2.05 -14.02
C TYR A 89 -15.92 0.62 -13.57
N ASN A 90 -16.91 0.03 -12.91
CA ASN A 90 -16.86 -1.35 -12.46
C ASN A 90 -18.06 -2.14 -12.98
N LEU A 91 -17.80 -3.36 -13.42
CA LEU A 91 -18.78 -4.35 -13.80
C LEU A 91 -18.57 -5.59 -12.95
N ARG A 92 -19.65 -6.14 -12.40
CA ARG A 92 -19.64 -7.42 -11.69
C ARG A 92 -20.84 -8.24 -12.14
N SER A 93 -20.59 -9.52 -12.40
CA SER A 93 -21.62 -10.51 -12.65
C SER A 93 -21.36 -11.73 -11.79
N ASN A 94 -22.39 -12.24 -11.13
CA ASN A 94 -22.39 -13.50 -10.41
C ASN A 94 -23.56 -14.32 -10.91
N LEU A 95 -23.29 -15.56 -11.30
CA LEU A 95 -24.26 -16.50 -11.82
C LEU A 95 -24.11 -17.83 -11.08
N ASP A 96 -25.15 -18.26 -10.39
CA ASP A 96 -25.24 -19.55 -9.73
C ASP A 96 -26.33 -20.39 -10.42
N ILE A 97 -25.99 -21.59 -10.85
CA ILE A 97 -26.89 -22.51 -11.55
C ILE A 97 -26.98 -23.82 -10.77
N GLN A 98 -28.18 -24.21 -10.36
CA GLN A 98 -28.47 -25.54 -9.84
C GLN A 98 -28.72 -26.49 -11.03
N ALA A 99 -27.66 -27.14 -11.51
CA ALA A 99 -27.72 -27.99 -12.71
C ALA A 99 -28.47 -29.30 -12.47
N THR A 100 -28.32 -29.90 -11.29
CA THR A 100 -29.07 -31.08 -10.82
C THR A 100 -29.45 -30.88 -9.35
N ARG A 101 -30.04 -31.87 -8.66
CA ARG A 101 -30.30 -31.74 -7.19
C ARG A 101 -29.02 -31.65 -6.35
N ASN A 102 -27.92 -32.23 -6.84
CA ASN A 102 -26.65 -32.34 -6.13
C ASN A 102 -25.56 -31.44 -6.71
N LEU A 103 -25.67 -31.08 -8.00
CA LEU A 103 -24.69 -30.27 -8.73
C LEU A 103 -25.12 -28.81 -8.81
N SER A 104 -24.27 -27.92 -8.32
CA SER A 104 -24.36 -26.48 -8.55
C SER A 104 -23.11 -25.97 -9.28
N LEU A 105 -23.29 -25.02 -10.19
CA LEU A 105 -22.25 -24.36 -10.98
C LEU A 105 -22.25 -22.87 -10.65
N ARG A 106 -21.06 -22.25 -10.72
CA ARG A 106 -20.87 -20.83 -10.44
C ARG A 106 -19.95 -20.18 -11.45
N LEU A 107 -20.32 -18.98 -11.89
CA LEU A 107 -19.50 -18.08 -12.68
C LEU A 107 -19.52 -16.69 -12.05
N ASP A 108 -18.34 -16.21 -11.65
CA ASP A 108 -18.14 -14.84 -11.19
C ASP A 108 -17.24 -14.11 -12.20
N VAL A 109 -17.65 -12.93 -12.62
CA VAL A 109 -16.85 -12.05 -13.49
C VAL A 109 -16.81 -10.66 -12.87
N THR A 110 -15.62 -10.08 -12.80
CA THR A 110 -15.44 -8.68 -12.41
C THR A 110 -14.49 -7.99 -13.37
N ALA A 111 -14.80 -6.76 -13.72
CA ALA A 111 -13.94 -5.87 -14.47
C ALA A 111 -13.96 -4.48 -13.84
N ARG A 112 -12.80 -3.83 -13.76
CA ARG A 112 -12.65 -2.47 -13.28
C ARG A 112 -11.77 -1.71 -14.26
N PHE A 113 -12.29 -0.60 -14.78
CA PHE A 113 -11.55 0.33 -15.61
C PHE A 113 -11.33 1.60 -14.81
N GLY A 114 -10.08 1.98 -14.61
CA GLY A 114 -9.67 3.18 -13.90
C GLY A 114 -8.89 4.12 -14.81
N ASP A 115 -9.15 5.41 -14.70
CA ASP A 115 -8.41 6.47 -15.38
C ASP A 115 -8.03 7.54 -14.35
N VAL A 116 -6.73 7.73 -14.13
CA VAL A 116 -6.17 8.78 -13.28
C VAL A 116 -5.44 9.76 -14.18
N ASN A 117 -5.84 11.03 -14.14
CA ASN A 117 -5.15 12.11 -14.84
C ASN A 117 -4.53 13.06 -13.81
N GLN A 118 -3.36 13.58 -14.12
CA GLN A 118 -2.64 14.57 -13.31
C GLN A 118 -1.76 15.45 -14.21
N PRO A 119 -1.37 16.66 -13.78
CA PRO A 119 -0.41 17.49 -14.48
C PRO A 119 0.91 16.75 -14.69
N PHE A 120 1.50 16.91 -15.87
CA PHE A 120 2.70 16.19 -16.24
C PHE A 120 3.91 16.61 -15.39
N GLY A 121 4.57 15.65 -14.74
CA GLY A 121 5.86 15.87 -14.07
C GLY A 121 5.83 16.83 -12.87
N GLN A 122 4.65 17.11 -12.30
CA GLN A 122 4.51 18.06 -11.20
C GLN A 122 4.25 17.37 -9.85
N ASN A 123 5.03 17.75 -8.84
CA ASN A 123 4.70 17.54 -7.43
C ASN A 123 4.23 18.87 -6.83
N VAL A 124 2.99 19.25 -7.12
CA VAL A 124 2.48 20.60 -6.81
C VAL A 124 2.56 20.92 -5.31
N ILE A 125 2.12 20.00 -4.45
CA ILE A 125 2.15 20.21 -3.00
C ILE A 125 3.59 20.27 -2.47
N GLY A 126 4.46 19.36 -2.92
CA GLY A 126 5.87 19.38 -2.55
C GLY A 126 6.55 20.69 -2.96
N THR A 127 6.24 21.21 -4.14
CA THR A 127 6.75 22.49 -4.64
C THR A 127 6.27 23.67 -3.80
N ILE A 128 5.00 23.71 -3.40
CA ILE A 128 4.44 24.81 -2.56
C ILE A 128 5.19 24.92 -1.21
N TYR A 129 5.62 23.79 -0.64
CA TYR A 129 6.35 23.77 0.64
C TYR A 129 7.87 23.72 0.49
N ASN A 130 8.39 23.80 -0.74
CA ASN A 130 9.82 23.87 -1.00
C ASN A 130 10.27 25.32 -1.20
N PHE A 131 10.63 26.00 -0.10
CA PHE A 131 11.07 27.40 -0.11
C PHE A 131 12.41 27.66 -0.82
N ALA A 132 13.13 26.61 -1.23
CA ALA A 132 14.27 26.74 -2.12
C ALA A 132 13.85 26.93 -3.60
N GLU A 133 12.62 26.53 -3.95
CA GLU A 133 12.06 26.58 -5.31
C GLU A 133 10.96 27.64 -5.47
N VAL A 134 10.15 27.87 -4.44
CA VAL A 134 9.02 28.82 -4.45
C VAL A 134 8.92 29.56 -3.12
N ARG A 135 8.85 30.90 -3.16
CA ARG A 135 8.56 31.72 -1.98
C ARG A 135 7.38 32.65 -2.25
N PRO A 136 6.61 33.05 -1.24
CA PRO A 136 5.48 33.99 -1.42
C PRO A 136 5.89 35.31 -2.08
N TYR A 137 7.12 35.77 -1.83
CA TYR A 137 7.66 37.04 -2.33
C TYR A 137 8.46 36.95 -3.63
N SER A 138 8.65 35.76 -4.17
CA SER A 138 9.54 35.55 -5.32
C SER A 138 8.98 36.05 -6.65
N ALA A 139 7.66 36.00 -6.83
CA ALA A 139 6.98 36.37 -8.07
C ALA A 139 5.48 36.59 -7.82
N PRO A 140 4.82 37.52 -8.56
CA PRO A 140 3.37 37.59 -8.58
C PRO A 140 2.76 36.37 -9.29
N PHE A 141 1.46 36.17 -9.15
CA PHE A 141 0.76 35.06 -9.82
C PHE A 141 0.80 35.17 -11.35
N LEU A 142 0.58 36.38 -11.86
CA LEU A 142 0.81 36.83 -13.25
C LEU A 142 1.37 38.24 -13.20
N ASN A 143 2.12 38.64 -14.22
CA ASN A 143 2.56 40.04 -14.33
C ASN A 143 1.38 40.95 -14.75
N PRO A 144 1.52 42.30 -14.68
CA PRO A 144 0.42 43.22 -14.99
C PRO A 144 -0.15 43.10 -16.41
N ASP A 145 0.67 42.72 -17.39
CA ASP A 145 0.25 42.47 -18.78
C ASP A 145 -0.40 41.09 -19.00
N GLY A 146 -0.50 40.26 -17.96
CA GLY A 146 -1.02 38.90 -18.01
C GLY A 146 0.01 37.85 -18.41
N SER A 147 1.28 38.22 -18.66
CA SER A 147 2.35 37.27 -18.92
C SER A 147 2.70 36.44 -17.67
N TYR A 148 3.23 35.22 -17.88
CA TYR A 148 3.68 34.38 -16.79
C TYR A 148 4.90 34.95 -16.08
N ALA A 149 4.93 34.85 -14.76
CA ALA A 149 6.08 35.23 -13.95
C ALA A 149 7.04 34.05 -13.71
N TYR A 150 8.22 34.32 -13.15
CA TYR A 150 9.17 33.29 -12.70
C TYR A 150 9.84 33.71 -11.38
N TYR A 151 10.28 32.71 -10.62
CA TYR A 151 10.89 32.90 -9.30
C TYR A 151 12.36 33.32 -9.41
N ARG A 152 12.63 34.61 -9.66
CA ARG A 152 13.99 35.12 -9.97
C ARG A 152 15.04 34.80 -8.90
N ASP A 153 14.64 34.82 -7.64
CA ASP A 153 15.48 34.69 -6.44
C ASP A 153 15.67 33.24 -5.97
N THR A 154 15.18 32.26 -6.75
CA THR A 154 15.34 30.83 -6.45
C THR A 154 16.38 30.21 -7.37
N ARG A 155 16.98 29.10 -6.92
CA ARG A 155 18.10 28.46 -7.64
C ARG A 155 17.74 28.07 -9.08
N SER A 156 16.50 27.62 -9.28
CA SER A 156 16.04 27.05 -10.54
C SER A 156 15.37 28.08 -11.45
N GLN A 157 15.00 29.27 -10.94
CA GLN A 157 14.33 30.34 -11.69
C GLN A 157 13.15 29.84 -12.53
N ARG A 158 12.33 28.95 -11.95
CA ARG A 158 11.23 28.30 -12.65
C ARG A 158 10.07 29.29 -12.87
N PRO A 159 9.30 29.13 -13.97
CA PRO A 159 7.99 29.76 -14.09
C PRO A 159 7.09 29.43 -12.89
N THR A 160 6.14 30.31 -12.61
CA THR A 160 5.20 30.12 -11.50
C THR A 160 4.36 28.86 -11.63
N ILE A 161 3.86 28.35 -10.50
CA ILE A 161 3.12 27.07 -10.44
C ILE A 161 1.91 27.08 -11.40
N ASN A 162 1.17 28.19 -11.52
CA ASN A 162 0.08 28.31 -12.48
C ASN A 162 0.55 28.19 -13.93
N ALA A 163 1.67 28.81 -14.28
CA ALA A 163 2.23 28.74 -15.64
C ALA A 163 2.57 27.29 -16.04
N VAL A 164 3.16 26.51 -15.13
CA VAL A 164 3.48 25.10 -15.40
C VAL A 164 2.23 24.22 -15.42
N LEU A 165 1.26 24.46 -14.54
CA LEU A 165 0.01 23.67 -14.51
C LEU A 165 -0.85 23.88 -15.75
N GLU A 166 -0.82 25.09 -16.32
CA GLU A 166 -1.53 25.44 -17.53
C GLU A 166 -0.87 24.84 -18.79
N THR A 167 0.47 24.84 -18.86
CA THR A 167 1.17 24.63 -20.14
C THR A 167 1.85 23.27 -20.30
N GLN A 168 2.11 22.51 -19.23
CA GLN A 168 2.94 21.30 -19.31
C GLN A 168 2.21 20.03 -19.74
N GLY A 169 0.88 20.06 -19.84
CA GLY A 169 0.08 18.90 -20.21
C GLY A 169 -0.17 17.94 -19.03
N TYR A 170 -0.32 16.65 -19.31
CA TYR A 170 -0.76 15.66 -18.34
C TYR A 170 -0.03 14.32 -18.40
N ASN A 171 -0.08 13.60 -17.30
CA ASN A 171 0.18 12.18 -17.19
C ASN A 171 -1.16 11.47 -16.91
N ARG A 172 -1.53 10.51 -17.76
CA ARG A 172 -2.79 9.77 -17.67
C ARG A 172 -2.53 8.28 -17.56
N GLN A 173 -2.79 7.75 -16.38
CA GLN A 173 -2.67 6.33 -16.09
C GLN A 173 -4.01 5.64 -16.26
N ARG A 174 -4.08 4.69 -17.20
CA ARG A 174 -5.23 3.82 -17.39
C ARG A 174 -4.91 2.45 -16.83
N ARG A 175 -5.84 1.90 -16.05
CA ARG A 175 -5.71 0.58 -15.43
C ARG A 175 -6.97 -0.25 -15.65
N THR A 176 -6.79 -1.48 -16.11
CA THR A 176 -7.83 -2.49 -16.20
C THR A 176 -7.50 -3.62 -15.25
N ASP A 177 -8.42 -3.90 -14.33
CA ASP A 177 -8.38 -5.10 -13.48
C ASP A 177 -9.51 -6.02 -13.91
N PHE A 178 -9.21 -7.30 -14.15
CA PHE A 178 -10.21 -8.29 -14.57
C PHE A 178 -10.04 -9.58 -13.76
N ASN A 179 -11.15 -10.16 -13.32
CA ASN A 179 -11.16 -11.46 -12.64
C ASN A 179 -12.33 -12.31 -13.13
N VAL A 180 -12.07 -13.59 -13.36
CA VAL A 180 -13.08 -14.61 -13.66
C VAL A 180 -12.86 -15.79 -12.74
N LEU A 181 -13.93 -16.28 -12.14
CA LEU A 181 -13.94 -17.52 -11.38
C LEU A 181 -15.04 -18.42 -11.92
N PHE A 182 -14.67 -19.63 -12.31
CA PHE A 182 -15.58 -20.71 -12.57
C PHE A 182 -15.48 -21.74 -11.46
N GLY A 183 -16.59 -22.32 -11.04
CA GLY A 183 -16.57 -23.42 -10.11
C GLY A 183 -17.79 -24.30 -10.16
N PHE A 184 -17.67 -25.47 -9.54
CA PHE A 184 -18.78 -26.39 -9.29
C PHE A 184 -18.76 -26.85 -7.83
N ASN A 185 -19.92 -27.28 -7.35
CA ASN A 185 -20.08 -27.94 -6.06
C ASN A 185 -21.06 -29.10 -6.24
N GLU A 186 -20.56 -30.32 -6.02
CA GLU A 186 -21.31 -31.57 -6.06
C GLU A 186 -21.49 -32.12 -4.64
N LYS A 187 -22.75 -32.30 -4.24
CA LYS A 187 -23.08 -33.02 -3.00
C LYS A 187 -22.93 -34.53 -3.23
N LEU A 188 -22.16 -35.17 -2.37
CA LEU A 188 -21.87 -36.61 -2.42
C LEU A 188 -22.64 -37.35 -1.31
N ASP A 189 -23.88 -36.93 -1.04
CA ASP A 189 -24.72 -37.49 0.01
C ASP A 189 -25.03 -38.99 -0.21
N ASP A 190 -24.94 -39.46 -1.47
CA ASP A 190 -25.07 -40.86 -1.85
C ASP A 190 -23.91 -41.73 -1.31
N ILE A 191 -22.74 -41.15 -1.08
CA ILE A 191 -21.61 -41.81 -0.40
C ILE A 191 -21.80 -41.69 1.10
N THR A 192 -21.97 -40.47 1.59
CA THR A 192 -22.30 -40.19 2.99
C THR A 192 -22.84 -38.78 3.12
N LYS A 193 -23.88 -38.61 3.95
CA LYS A 193 -24.47 -37.30 4.20
C LYS A 193 -23.42 -36.29 4.68
N GLY A 194 -23.44 -35.10 4.09
CA GLY A 194 -22.56 -33.99 4.46
C GLY A 194 -21.25 -33.94 3.67
N LEU A 195 -20.96 -34.92 2.81
CA LEU A 195 -19.79 -34.91 1.94
C LEU A 195 -20.05 -34.05 0.69
N SER A 196 -19.10 -33.20 0.31
CA SER A 196 -19.18 -32.44 -0.95
C SER A 196 -17.82 -32.23 -1.61
N LEU A 197 -17.82 -32.20 -2.94
CA LEU A 197 -16.66 -31.92 -3.78
C LEU A 197 -16.85 -30.56 -4.45
N ILE A 198 -15.90 -29.65 -4.25
CA ILE A 198 -15.91 -28.33 -4.88
C ILE A 198 -14.67 -28.19 -5.76
N GLY A 199 -14.84 -27.80 -7.01
CA GLY A 199 -13.73 -27.41 -7.90
C GLY A 199 -13.85 -25.94 -8.28
N ARG A 200 -12.72 -25.22 -8.31
CA ARG A 200 -12.65 -23.81 -8.75
C ARG A 200 -11.44 -23.55 -9.62
N ILE A 201 -11.64 -22.73 -10.65
CA ILE A 201 -10.57 -22.15 -11.46
C ILE A 201 -10.81 -20.64 -11.49
N ALA A 202 -9.82 -19.86 -11.07
CA ALA A 202 -9.83 -18.42 -11.12
C ALA A 202 -8.71 -17.90 -12.02
N TYR A 203 -9.04 -16.93 -12.87
CA TYR A 203 -8.11 -16.13 -13.64
C TYR A 203 -8.24 -14.68 -13.20
N ALA A 204 -7.12 -14.00 -12.97
CA ALA A 204 -7.07 -12.58 -12.67
C ALA A 204 -5.96 -11.92 -13.48
N GLY A 205 -6.18 -10.70 -13.95
CA GLY A 205 -5.18 -9.93 -14.70
C GLY A 205 -5.26 -8.44 -14.39
N VAL A 206 -4.12 -7.78 -14.47
CA VAL A 206 -3.99 -6.32 -14.38
C VAL A 206 -3.15 -5.83 -15.54
N ASP A 207 -3.71 -4.88 -16.30
CA ASP A 207 -3.01 -4.11 -17.30
C ASP A 207 -3.05 -2.64 -16.92
N GLN A 208 -1.89 -1.99 -16.89
CA GLN A 208 -1.74 -0.57 -16.61
C GLN A 208 -0.83 0.06 -17.66
N ASN A 209 -1.26 1.19 -18.18
CA ASN A 209 -0.48 1.97 -19.13
C ASN A 209 -0.57 3.46 -18.80
N THR A 210 0.51 4.17 -19.08
CA THR A 210 0.61 5.61 -18.88
C THR A 210 0.73 6.30 -20.22
N LEU A 211 -0.16 7.26 -20.47
CA LEU A 211 -0.07 8.22 -21.57
C LEU A 211 0.46 9.55 -21.01
N ASN A 212 1.59 10.00 -21.52
CA ASN A 212 2.14 11.31 -21.23
C ASN A 212 1.84 12.25 -22.39
N LEU A 213 1.34 13.45 -22.09
CA LEU A 213 1.26 14.58 -22.98
C LEU A 213 2.09 15.70 -22.38
N PHE A 214 3.16 16.12 -23.05
CA PHE A 214 4.10 17.13 -22.54
C PHE A 214 4.70 17.96 -23.68
N ARG A 215 5.50 18.98 -23.36
CA ARG A 215 6.22 19.79 -24.35
C ARG A 215 7.72 19.51 -24.27
N ASP A 216 8.41 19.40 -25.41
CA ASP A 216 9.85 19.12 -25.45
C ASP A 216 10.68 20.22 -24.75
N LYS A 217 10.19 21.47 -24.77
CA LYS A 217 10.60 22.52 -23.84
C LYS A 217 9.51 22.68 -22.78
N PRO A 218 9.76 22.28 -21.52
CA PRO A 218 8.70 22.13 -20.52
C PRO A 218 8.22 23.48 -19.95
N PHE A 219 8.94 24.58 -20.18
CA PHE A 219 8.60 25.86 -19.58
C PHE A 219 8.05 26.84 -20.62
N PRO A 220 6.99 27.60 -20.29
CA PRO A 220 6.52 28.68 -21.14
C PRO A 220 7.46 29.90 -21.05
N PRO A 221 7.40 30.82 -22.03
CA PRO A 221 7.96 32.16 -21.89
C PRO A 221 7.44 32.79 -20.59
N SER A 222 8.36 33.26 -19.74
CA SER A 222 8.05 33.88 -18.46
C SER A 222 8.92 35.11 -18.24
N TYR A 223 8.40 36.11 -17.55
CA TYR A 223 8.97 37.44 -17.48
C TYR A 223 8.98 37.93 -16.03
N LEU A 224 9.95 38.78 -15.72
CA LEU A 224 10.00 39.53 -14.48
C LEU A 224 9.61 40.97 -14.79
N TYR A 225 8.52 41.42 -14.19
CA TYR A 225 8.13 42.82 -14.24
C TYR A 225 9.04 43.69 -13.36
N ASP A 226 9.55 44.77 -13.94
CA ASP A 226 10.27 45.82 -13.20
C ASP A 226 9.33 47.02 -12.99
N PRO A 227 8.90 47.30 -11.75
CA PRO A 227 7.97 48.39 -11.47
C PRO A 227 8.59 49.79 -11.65
N ILE A 228 9.92 49.91 -11.64
CA ILE A 228 10.60 51.21 -11.79
C ILE A 228 10.61 51.62 -13.26
N THR A 229 10.96 50.70 -14.14
CA THR A 229 11.10 50.96 -15.58
C THR A 229 9.85 50.60 -16.39
N GLY A 230 8.92 49.84 -15.80
CA GLY A 230 7.74 49.32 -16.48
C GLY A 230 8.05 48.23 -17.51
N THR A 231 9.23 47.62 -17.44
CA THR A 231 9.71 46.64 -18.44
C THR A 231 9.51 45.19 -17.99
N TYR A 232 9.57 44.26 -18.95
CA TYR A 232 9.36 42.82 -18.74
C TYR A 232 10.60 42.05 -19.17
N ASN A 233 11.38 41.60 -18.19
CA ASN A 233 12.64 40.91 -18.43
C ASN A 233 12.40 39.42 -18.61
N LEU A 234 12.66 38.91 -19.81
CA LEU A 234 12.51 37.48 -20.12
C LEU A 234 13.41 36.63 -19.23
N ASN A 235 12.85 35.52 -18.74
CA ASN A 235 13.61 34.48 -18.06
C ASN A 235 14.63 33.84 -19.03
N THR A 236 15.91 34.10 -18.79
CA THR A 236 17.03 33.52 -19.53
C THR A 236 17.83 32.51 -18.70
N GLY A 237 17.30 32.13 -17.53
CA GLY A 237 17.92 31.19 -16.61
C GLY A 237 17.84 29.73 -17.05
N ASN A 238 18.31 28.85 -16.16
CA ASN A 238 18.39 27.40 -16.41
C ASN A 238 17.02 26.75 -16.70
N SER A 239 15.91 27.38 -16.30
CA SER A 239 14.54 26.93 -16.59
C SER A 239 13.81 27.85 -17.59
N SER A 240 14.54 28.51 -18.50
CA SER A 240 13.93 29.40 -19.50
C SER A 240 13.03 28.63 -20.49
N GLY A 241 11.83 29.17 -20.73
CA GLY A 241 10.94 28.69 -21.79
C GLY A 241 11.32 29.19 -23.20
N GLY A 242 12.28 30.10 -23.29
CA GLY A 242 12.59 30.84 -24.51
C GLY A 242 11.47 31.81 -24.92
N TYR A 243 11.41 32.17 -26.20
CA TYR A 243 10.47 33.15 -26.74
C TYR A 243 9.14 32.56 -27.21
N THR A 244 9.03 31.25 -27.32
CA THR A 244 7.84 30.57 -27.85
C THR A 244 7.50 29.33 -27.06
N LEU A 245 6.20 29.02 -26.98
CA LEU A 245 5.73 27.79 -26.36
C LEU A 245 5.92 26.62 -27.34
N ALA A 246 6.69 25.61 -26.94
CA ALA A 246 6.94 24.42 -27.77
C ALA A 246 5.67 23.60 -28.00
N LYS A 247 5.57 22.82 -29.08
CA LYS A 247 4.38 21.97 -29.35
C LYS A 247 4.27 20.83 -28.35
N TYR A 248 3.04 20.34 -28.14
CA TYR A 248 2.84 19.11 -27.38
C TYR A 248 3.33 17.89 -28.15
N ARG A 249 3.77 16.89 -27.38
CA ARG A 249 4.17 15.57 -27.80
C ARG A 249 3.53 14.55 -26.88
N THR A 250 3.18 13.39 -27.44
CA THR A 250 2.66 12.25 -26.69
C THR A 250 3.66 11.09 -26.64
N THR A 251 3.69 10.41 -25.50
CA THR A 251 4.35 9.11 -25.37
C THR A 251 3.46 8.16 -24.56
N GLY A 252 3.50 6.87 -24.87
CA GLY A 252 2.72 5.84 -24.18
C GLY A 252 3.64 4.71 -23.73
N ASN A 253 3.50 4.29 -22.48
CA ASN A 253 4.22 3.15 -21.93
C ASN A 253 3.23 2.17 -21.32
N ASN A 254 3.55 0.88 -21.37
CA ASN A 254 2.98 -0.08 -20.44
C ASN A 254 3.71 0.11 -19.11
N ASP A 255 2.99 0.03 -17.99
CA ASP A 255 3.58 0.16 -16.64
C ASP A 255 3.49 -1.15 -15.87
N LEU A 256 2.41 -1.91 -16.09
CA LEU A 256 2.17 -3.19 -15.45
C LEU A 256 1.35 -4.09 -16.38
N ALA A 257 1.78 -5.32 -16.56
CA ALA A 257 1.01 -6.38 -17.19
C ALA A 257 1.27 -7.65 -16.39
N ASN A 258 0.26 -8.15 -15.68
CA ASN A 258 0.39 -9.39 -14.92
C ASN A 258 -0.88 -10.24 -14.98
N GLN A 259 -0.69 -11.52 -14.72
CA GLN A 259 -1.75 -12.51 -14.75
C GLN A 259 -1.57 -13.56 -13.65
N ARG A 260 -2.68 -14.05 -13.13
CA ARG A 260 -2.73 -15.07 -12.09
C ARG A 260 -3.77 -16.11 -12.43
N VAL A 261 -3.36 -17.37 -12.39
CA VAL A 261 -4.27 -18.53 -12.52
C VAL A 261 -4.22 -19.30 -11.20
N ASN A 262 -5.38 -19.61 -10.65
CA ASN A 262 -5.49 -20.41 -9.45
C ASN A 262 -6.50 -21.54 -9.64
N GLY A 263 -6.06 -22.78 -9.43
CA GLY A 263 -6.91 -23.96 -9.39
C GLY A 263 -7.04 -24.46 -7.96
N GLN A 264 -8.26 -24.81 -7.55
CA GLN A 264 -8.58 -25.31 -6.21
C GLN A 264 -9.53 -26.49 -6.29
N VAL A 265 -9.28 -27.50 -5.46
CA VAL A 265 -10.18 -28.64 -5.24
C VAL A 265 -10.37 -28.83 -3.75
N TYR A 266 -11.63 -28.87 -3.32
CA TYR A 266 -12.02 -29.05 -1.92
C TYR A 266 -12.81 -30.34 -1.78
N LEU A 267 -12.48 -31.11 -0.75
CA LEU A 267 -13.33 -32.18 -0.24
C LEU A 267 -13.79 -31.76 1.15
N ASN A 268 -15.08 -31.50 1.32
CA ASN A 268 -15.66 -31.07 2.58
C ASN A 268 -16.54 -32.16 3.18
N TYR A 269 -16.56 -32.24 4.49
CA TYR A 269 -17.47 -33.07 5.27
C TYR A 269 -18.07 -32.23 6.39
N ASP A 270 -19.39 -32.06 6.44
CA ASP A 270 -20.07 -31.32 7.51
C ASP A 270 -21.29 -32.12 8.00
N ARG A 271 -21.26 -32.57 9.26
CA ARG A 271 -22.32 -33.41 9.80
C ARG A 271 -22.51 -33.29 11.30
N THR A 272 -23.79 -33.33 11.70
CA THR A 272 -24.21 -33.42 13.10
C THR A 272 -24.65 -34.84 13.46
N PHE A 273 -24.15 -35.35 14.58
CA PHE A 273 -24.49 -36.63 15.19
C PHE A 273 -25.00 -36.39 16.62
N GLY A 274 -26.31 -36.24 16.77
CA GLY A 274 -26.90 -35.91 18.08
C GLY A 274 -26.29 -34.61 18.64
N PRO A 275 -25.61 -34.65 19.81
CA PRO A 275 -24.98 -33.47 20.39
C PRO A 275 -23.61 -33.10 19.80
N HIS A 276 -23.09 -33.88 18.83
CA HIS A 276 -21.77 -33.67 18.22
C HIS A 276 -21.91 -33.05 16.83
N HIS A 277 -21.11 -32.04 16.51
CA HIS A 277 -20.93 -31.55 15.14
C HIS A 277 -19.48 -31.74 14.72
N VAL A 278 -19.27 -32.24 13.51
CA VAL A 278 -17.96 -32.46 12.91
C VAL A 278 -17.95 -31.76 11.55
N SER A 279 -16.94 -30.92 11.34
CA SER A 279 -16.64 -30.34 10.04
C SER A 279 -15.20 -30.66 9.65
N SER A 280 -14.96 -30.93 8.37
CA SER A 280 -13.62 -31.16 7.83
C SER A 280 -13.53 -30.63 6.42
N LEU A 281 -12.37 -30.10 6.05
CA LEU A 281 -12.04 -29.61 4.73
C LEU A 281 -10.63 -30.05 4.37
N LEU A 282 -10.51 -30.74 3.24
CA LEU A 282 -9.24 -30.98 2.56
C LEU A 282 -9.20 -30.12 1.30
N LEU A 283 -8.15 -29.31 1.15
CA LEU A 283 -7.95 -28.42 0.01
C LEU A 283 -6.62 -28.72 -0.66
N TYR A 284 -6.66 -28.89 -1.98
CA TYR A 284 -5.51 -28.74 -2.86
C TYR A 284 -5.60 -27.41 -3.61
N ASN A 285 -4.57 -26.57 -3.54
CA ASN A 285 -4.49 -25.34 -4.32
C ASN A 285 -3.20 -25.25 -5.12
N GLN A 286 -3.29 -24.74 -6.35
CA GLN A 286 -2.13 -24.40 -7.16
C GLN A 286 -2.33 -23.03 -7.79
N GLN A 287 -1.35 -22.14 -7.63
CA GLN A 287 -1.34 -20.81 -8.20
C GLN A 287 -0.14 -20.64 -9.12
N SER A 288 -0.35 -19.98 -10.24
CA SER A 288 0.68 -19.45 -11.12
C SER A 288 0.48 -17.94 -11.22
N TYR A 289 1.51 -17.15 -10.96
CA TYR A 289 1.53 -15.70 -11.11
C TYR A 289 2.65 -15.29 -12.05
N ARG A 290 2.34 -14.52 -13.07
CA ARG A 290 3.30 -14.11 -14.10
C ARG A 290 3.23 -12.59 -14.26
N VAL A 291 4.40 -11.96 -14.25
CA VAL A 291 4.58 -10.54 -14.59
C VAL A 291 5.18 -10.49 -15.99
N ASP A 292 4.41 -9.99 -16.94
CA ASP A 292 4.84 -9.80 -18.33
C ASP A 292 5.62 -8.50 -18.48
N TYR A 293 5.23 -7.48 -17.71
CA TYR A 293 5.91 -6.20 -17.68
C TYR A 293 5.66 -5.51 -16.33
N GLU A 294 6.69 -4.92 -15.73
CA GLU A 294 6.56 -4.00 -14.60
C GLU A 294 7.65 -2.91 -14.67
N ALA A 295 7.22 -1.66 -14.76
CA ALA A 295 8.11 -0.52 -14.63
C ALA A 295 8.50 -0.34 -13.16
N SER A 296 9.80 -0.37 -12.85
CA SER A 296 10.30 -0.15 -11.49
C SER A 296 11.29 1.02 -11.45
N ILE A 297 11.40 1.65 -10.29
CA ILE A 297 12.39 2.72 -10.03
C ILE A 297 13.85 2.23 -10.10
N PHE A 298 14.08 0.91 -10.05
CA PHE A 298 15.40 0.27 -10.14
C PHE A 298 15.69 -0.34 -11.52
N GLY A 299 14.82 -0.10 -12.52
CA GLY A 299 14.92 -0.63 -13.88
C GLY A 299 13.63 -1.28 -14.38
N VAL A 300 13.59 -1.70 -15.65
CA VAL A 300 12.44 -2.40 -16.21
C VAL A 300 12.51 -3.88 -15.83
N VAL A 301 11.48 -4.40 -15.16
CA VAL A 301 11.30 -5.84 -14.97
C VAL A 301 10.54 -6.37 -16.18
N VAL A 302 11.29 -6.83 -17.18
CA VAL A 302 10.73 -7.41 -18.41
C VAL A 302 10.51 -8.91 -18.20
N ALA A 303 9.30 -9.40 -18.49
CA ALA A 303 8.88 -10.80 -18.57
C ALA A 303 9.56 -11.77 -17.57
N GLN A 304 8.93 -12.00 -16.42
CA GLN A 304 9.40 -12.97 -15.43
C GLN A 304 8.90 -14.39 -15.72
N VAL A 305 9.70 -15.38 -15.30
CA VAL A 305 9.25 -16.77 -15.23
C VAL A 305 8.07 -16.85 -14.24
N PRO A 306 6.97 -17.54 -14.56
CA PRO A 306 5.83 -17.63 -13.67
C PRO A 306 6.19 -18.17 -12.28
N GLN A 307 5.82 -17.42 -11.24
CA GLN A 307 5.90 -17.81 -9.84
C GLN A 307 4.81 -18.84 -9.54
N LYS A 308 5.19 -19.95 -8.92
CA LYS A 308 4.30 -21.06 -8.61
C LYS A 308 4.24 -21.31 -7.12
N PHE A 309 3.01 -21.37 -6.63
CA PHE A 309 2.69 -21.78 -5.27
C PHE A 309 1.78 -22.99 -5.31
N ARG A 310 2.03 -23.96 -4.44
CA ARG A 310 1.16 -25.13 -4.25
C ARG A 310 0.89 -25.32 -2.78
N GLY A 311 -0.33 -25.66 -2.41
CA GLY A 311 -0.65 -25.98 -1.02
C GLY A 311 -1.60 -27.15 -0.89
N TYR A 312 -1.49 -27.82 0.26
CA TYR A 312 -2.41 -28.81 0.75
C TYR A 312 -2.84 -28.38 2.15
N SER A 313 -4.13 -28.15 2.36
CA SER A 313 -4.65 -27.71 3.64
C SER A 313 -5.68 -28.69 4.18
N LEU A 314 -5.56 -29.03 5.45
CA LEU A 314 -6.54 -29.76 6.22
C LEU A 314 -7.10 -28.82 7.30
N LYS A 315 -8.41 -28.76 7.42
CA LYS A 315 -9.11 -28.15 8.55
C LYS A 315 -10.06 -29.18 9.14
N VAL A 316 -10.07 -29.31 10.46
CA VAL A 316 -10.98 -30.18 11.21
C VAL A 316 -11.57 -29.37 12.36
N GLY A 317 -12.89 -29.18 12.35
CA GLY A 317 -13.65 -28.57 13.43
C GLY A 317 -14.52 -29.62 14.13
N TYR A 318 -14.63 -29.48 15.45
CA TYR A 318 -15.54 -30.28 16.25
C TYR A 318 -16.18 -29.41 17.33
N ASP A 319 -17.48 -29.56 17.54
CA ASP A 319 -18.15 -29.04 18.72
C ASP A 319 -19.06 -30.06 19.39
N TYR A 320 -19.11 -29.97 20.71
CA TYR A 320 -20.07 -30.71 21.53
C TYR A 320 -21.06 -29.74 22.15
N LYS A 321 -22.33 -29.81 21.72
CA LYS A 321 -23.43 -28.93 22.15
C LYS A 321 -23.09 -27.44 22.05
N GLN A 322 -22.18 -27.07 21.14
CA GLN A 322 -21.58 -25.74 21.01
C GLN A 322 -20.97 -25.20 22.32
N LYS A 323 -20.54 -26.11 23.19
CA LYS A 323 -20.03 -25.84 24.53
C LYS A 323 -18.52 -26.00 24.58
N TYR A 324 -18.03 -27.13 24.09
CA TYR A 324 -16.61 -27.38 23.87
C TYR A 324 -16.36 -27.35 22.37
N LEU A 325 -15.45 -26.47 21.94
CA LEU A 325 -15.11 -26.25 20.55
C LEU A 325 -13.64 -26.57 20.36
N PHE A 326 -13.35 -27.33 19.32
CA PHE A 326 -12.01 -27.73 18.90
C PHE A 326 -11.85 -27.40 17.42
N ASP A 327 -10.75 -26.77 17.06
CA ASP A 327 -10.42 -26.44 15.66
C ASP A 327 -8.93 -26.76 15.43
N PHE A 328 -8.65 -27.63 14.47
CA PHE A 328 -7.31 -27.99 14.05
C PHE A 328 -7.11 -27.67 12.58
N ASN A 329 -5.99 -27.03 12.26
CA ASN A 329 -5.60 -26.73 10.89
C ASN A 329 -4.17 -27.22 10.64
N ALA A 330 -3.90 -27.71 9.45
CA ALA A 330 -2.56 -28.03 8.99
C ALA A 330 -2.42 -27.67 7.52
N ALA A 331 -1.32 -27.01 7.15
CA ALA A 331 -1.01 -26.68 5.76
C ALA A 331 0.40 -27.15 5.39
N LEU A 332 0.52 -27.81 4.24
CA LEU A 332 1.79 -28.10 3.57
C LEU A 332 1.88 -27.23 2.31
N ASN A 333 2.71 -26.19 2.36
CA ASN A 333 2.82 -25.20 1.29
C ASN A 333 4.19 -25.25 0.63
N GLY A 334 4.21 -25.26 -0.70
CA GLY A 334 5.39 -25.24 -1.56
C GLY A 334 5.51 -23.92 -2.31
N SER A 335 6.68 -23.29 -2.24
CA SER A 335 7.05 -22.08 -3.00
C SER A 335 8.24 -22.37 -3.91
N ASP A 336 8.18 -21.93 -5.16
CA ASP A 336 9.27 -22.14 -6.13
C ASP A 336 10.47 -21.19 -5.94
N ARG A 337 10.32 -20.17 -5.09
CA ARG A 337 11.38 -19.25 -4.65
C ARG A 337 12.56 -19.95 -3.95
N PHE A 338 12.29 -21.07 -3.28
CA PHE A 338 13.30 -21.88 -2.59
C PHE A 338 13.82 -23.01 -3.48
N GLU A 339 15.01 -23.52 -3.18
CA GLU A 339 15.55 -24.72 -3.82
C GLU A 339 14.67 -25.94 -3.49
N ALA A 340 14.58 -26.92 -4.40
CA ALA A 340 13.69 -28.09 -4.31
C ALA A 340 13.63 -28.75 -2.92
N LYS A 341 14.77 -28.90 -2.24
CA LYS A 341 14.88 -29.50 -0.90
C LYS A 341 14.16 -28.72 0.21
N ASN A 342 14.00 -27.40 0.04
CA ASN A 342 13.48 -26.46 1.05
C ASN A 342 12.13 -25.83 0.65
N ARG A 343 11.55 -26.22 -0.50
CA ARG A 343 10.33 -25.59 -1.05
C ARG A 343 9.12 -25.72 -0.14
N ASN A 344 9.00 -26.85 0.55
CA ASN A 344 7.81 -27.19 1.33
C ASN A 344 7.97 -26.77 2.80
N GLY A 345 6.95 -26.10 3.34
CA GLY A 345 6.80 -25.77 4.76
C GLY A 345 5.52 -26.37 5.32
N PHE A 346 5.58 -26.90 6.55
CA PHE A 346 4.44 -27.46 7.28
C PHE A 346 4.03 -26.54 8.43
N PHE A 347 2.74 -26.20 8.49
CA PHE A 347 2.19 -25.14 9.32
C PHE A 347 0.93 -25.61 10.07
N PRO A 348 1.07 -26.20 11.26
CA PRO A 348 -0.06 -26.61 12.09
C PRO A 348 -0.58 -25.48 12.99
N ALA A 349 -1.87 -25.49 13.27
CA ALA A 349 -2.51 -24.63 14.24
C ALA A 349 -3.64 -25.36 14.98
N LEU A 350 -3.78 -25.04 16.26
CA LEU A 350 -4.79 -25.59 17.15
C LEU A 350 -5.54 -24.44 17.83
N GLY A 351 -6.86 -24.55 17.90
CA GLY A 351 -7.76 -23.66 18.61
C GLY A 351 -8.69 -24.43 19.54
N LEU A 352 -8.91 -23.90 20.73
CA LEU A 352 -9.84 -24.41 21.71
C LEU A 352 -10.79 -23.30 22.13
N GLY A 353 -12.06 -23.64 22.31
CA GLY A 353 -13.09 -22.73 22.82
C GLY A 353 -13.96 -23.42 23.85
N TRP A 354 -14.31 -22.69 24.92
CA TRP A 354 -15.23 -23.15 25.94
C TRP A 354 -16.30 -22.08 26.17
N ASN A 355 -17.52 -22.39 25.77
CA ASN A 355 -18.68 -21.56 26.03
C ASN A 355 -19.24 -21.89 27.41
N ILE A 356 -18.76 -21.16 28.42
CA ILE A 356 -19.08 -21.35 29.83
C ILE A 356 -20.54 -20.97 30.09
N SER A 357 -21.14 -20.02 29.35
CA SER A 357 -22.56 -19.68 29.55
C SER A 357 -23.53 -20.82 29.21
N LYS A 358 -23.05 -21.90 28.58
CA LYS A 358 -23.82 -23.15 28.36
C LYS A 358 -23.61 -24.21 29.45
N GLU A 359 -22.79 -23.95 30.45
CA GLU A 359 -22.68 -24.77 31.66
C GLU A 359 -23.90 -24.57 32.55
N SER A 360 -24.52 -25.64 33.05
CA SER A 360 -25.66 -25.52 33.98
C SER A 360 -25.28 -24.70 35.22
N PHE A 361 -24.12 -24.98 35.82
CA PHE A 361 -23.64 -24.25 36.99
C PHE A 361 -23.45 -22.75 36.75
N PHE A 362 -23.25 -22.33 35.50
CA PHE A 362 -23.06 -20.92 35.15
C PHE A 362 -24.39 -20.28 34.72
N ALA A 363 -25.12 -20.91 33.81
CA ALA A 363 -26.40 -20.45 33.31
C ALA A 363 -27.44 -20.27 34.42
N ASP A 364 -27.44 -21.16 35.41
CA ASP A 364 -28.41 -21.13 36.51
C ASP A 364 -28.12 -19.99 37.51
N ASN A 365 -26.85 -19.58 37.65
CA ASN A 365 -26.39 -18.62 38.65
C ASN A 365 -26.09 -17.21 38.10
N LEU A 366 -25.70 -17.09 36.83
CA LEU A 366 -25.16 -15.86 36.25
C LEU A 366 -25.95 -15.41 35.02
N LYS A 367 -27.25 -15.17 35.22
CA LYS A 367 -28.21 -14.76 34.17
C LYS A 367 -27.87 -13.45 33.46
N MET A 368 -26.95 -12.65 33.99
CA MET A 368 -26.48 -11.43 33.33
C MET A 368 -25.65 -11.72 32.07
N PHE A 369 -25.09 -12.92 31.91
CA PHE A 369 -24.28 -13.33 30.76
C PHE A 369 -25.13 -14.14 29.77
N ASN A 370 -25.45 -13.55 28.62
CA ASN A 370 -26.06 -14.26 27.49
C ASN A 370 -25.01 -15.13 26.76
N LEU A 371 -23.78 -14.62 26.69
CA LEU A 371 -22.60 -15.33 26.19
C LEU A 371 -21.44 -15.10 27.15
N PHE A 372 -20.72 -16.16 27.48
CA PHE A 372 -19.40 -16.07 28.10
C PHE A 372 -18.54 -17.21 27.59
N LYS A 373 -17.61 -16.90 26.69
CA LYS A 373 -16.77 -17.88 26.01
C LYS A 373 -15.29 -17.52 26.19
N LEU A 374 -14.51 -18.50 26.63
CA LEU A 374 -13.06 -18.43 26.60
C LEU A 374 -12.55 -19.09 25.33
N ARG A 375 -11.52 -18.51 24.72
CA ARG A 375 -10.85 -19.08 23.55
C ARG A 375 -9.35 -18.98 23.68
N ALA A 376 -8.64 -19.96 23.15
CA ALA A 376 -7.20 -19.94 23.03
C ALA A 376 -6.79 -20.59 21.71
N SER A 377 -5.75 -20.07 21.08
CA SER A 377 -5.17 -20.69 19.90
C SER A 377 -3.65 -20.61 19.90
N TYR A 378 -3.02 -21.60 19.30
CA TYR A 378 -1.58 -21.64 19.09
C TYR A 378 -1.31 -22.26 17.72
N GLY A 379 -0.53 -21.56 16.89
CA GLY A 379 -0.25 -22.02 15.55
C GLY A 379 1.07 -21.51 15.00
N LEU A 380 1.53 -22.21 13.97
CA LEU A 380 2.69 -21.84 13.17
C LEU A 380 2.19 -21.36 11.81
N VAL A 381 2.63 -20.18 11.38
CA VAL A 381 2.38 -19.67 10.02
C VAL A 381 3.69 -19.38 9.31
N GLY A 382 3.69 -19.52 7.99
CA GLY A 382 4.87 -19.31 7.13
C GLY A 382 4.73 -18.10 6.23
N SER A 383 5.86 -17.50 5.86
CA SER A 383 5.99 -16.50 4.80
C SER A 383 7.15 -16.89 3.87
N ASP A 384 6.93 -16.77 2.57
CA ASP A 384 7.97 -16.90 1.53
C ASP A 384 8.39 -15.54 0.96
N VAL A 385 7.87 -14.44 1.49
CA VAL A 385 8.26 -13.08 1.11
C VAL A 385 9.71 -12.83 1.51
N ALA A 386 10.53 -12.39 0.56
CA ALA A 386 11.92 -12.05 0.77
C ALA A 386 12.34 -10.92 -0.18
N PRO A 387 13.30 -10.07 0.22
CA PRO A 387 13.90 -9.11 -0.70
C PRO A 387 14.81 -9.82 -1.73
N GLY A 388 15.09 -9.16 -2.86
CA GLY A 388 16.00 -9.67 -3.88
C GLY A 388 15.34 -10.56 -4.94
N ASN A 389 16.11 -11.50 -5.49
CA ASN A 389 15.73 -12.30 -6.66
C ASN A 389 14.50 -13.20 -6.39
N GLN A 390 13.77 -13.52 -7.46
CA GLN A 390 12.68 -14.51 -7.39
C GLN A 390 13.17 -15.88 -6.89
N TYR A 391 14.30 -16.35 -7.42
CA TYR A 391 14.95 -17.59 -6.98
C TYR A 391 16.16 -17.25 -6.13
N LEU A 392 16.00 -17.31 -4.81
CA LEU A 392 17.04 -16.90 -3.85
C LEU A 392 18.30 -17.76 -3.92
N TYR A 393 18.21 -18.95 -4.50
CA TYR A 393 19.29 -19.90 -4.71
C TYR A 393 20.08 -19.69 -6.00
N ASN A 394 19.58 -18.86 -6.92
CA ASN A 394 20.26 -18.58 -8.19
C ASN A 394 20.97 -17.21 -8.14
N GLN A 395 22.25 -17.24 -8.45
CA GLN A 395 22.99 -16.04 -8.85
C GLN A 395 22.68 -15.73 -10.30
N VAL A 396 22.34 -14.48 -10.60
CA VAL A 396 22.05 -14.01 -11.96
C VAL A 396 22.90 -12.77 -12.24
N TYR A 397 23.29 -12.59 -13.50
CA TYR A 397 23.95 -11.36 -13.94
C TYR A 397 22.94 -10.22 -14.02
N GLN A 398 23.40 -9.00 -13.72
CA GLN A 398 22.61 -7.78 -13.81
C GLN A 398 23.23 -6.80 -14.80
N ASN A 399 22.37 -6.02 -15.46
CA ASN A 399 22.83 -4.90 -16.26
C ASN A 399 23.34 -3.81 -15.32
N GLY A 400 24.58 -3.37 -15.54
CA GLY A 400 25.20 -2.27 -14.83
C GLY A 400 25.02 -0.94 -15.55
N GLY A 401 25.72 0.07 -15.04
CA GLY A 401 25.84 1.36 -15.71
C GLY A 401 26.62 1.27 -17.02
N GLY A 402 26.80 2.41 -17.66
CA GLY A 402 27.71 2.53 -18.78
C GLY A 402 29.13 2.83 -18.30
N TYR A 403 30.13 2.17 -18.89
CA TYR A 403 31.53 2.55 -18.72
C TYR A 403 32.03 3.19 -20.01
N SER A 404 32.73 4.31 -19.89
CA SER A 404 33.42 4.93 -21.02
C SER A 404 34.79 4.29 -21.16
N PHE A 405 34.98 3.52 -22.23
CA PHE A 405 36.28 2.95 -22.59
C PHE A 405 36.54 3.13 -24.09
N GLY A 406 37.81 3.20 -24.48
CA GLY A 406 38.23 3.43 -25.87
C GLY A 406 38.80 4.82 -26.13
N GLN A 407 39.20 5.06 -27.38
CA GLN A 407 39.83 6.33 -27.80
C GLN A 407 38.81 7.44 -28.12
N THR A 408 37.54 7.07 -28.35
CA THR A 408 36.42 8.00 -28.54
C THR A 408 35.49 7.92 -27.34
N ASN A 409 34.87 9.03 -26.97
CA ASN A 409 33.96 9.10 -25.82
C ASN A 409 32.65 8.36 -26.13
N GLY A 410 32.66 7.04 -25.99
CA GLY A 410 31.51 6.16 -26.16
C GLY A 410 31.18 5.44 -24.86
N THR A 411 29.92 5.52 -24.45
CA THR A 411 29.41 4.78 -23.28
C THR A 411 28.97 3.40 -23.71
N THR A 412 29.58 2.35 -23.15
CA THR A 412 29.16 0.96 -23.39
C THR A 412 28.51 0.40 -22.13
N GLY A 413 27.36 -0.26 -22.28
CA GLY A 413 26.67 -0.91 -21.18
C GLY A 413 27.51 -2.03 -20.56
N THR A 414 27.47 -2.15 -19.25
CA THR A 414 28.19 -3.19 -18.52
C THR A 414 27.23 -4.26 -18.01
N ILE A 415 27.77 -5.45 -17.73
CA ILE A 415 27.08 -6.52 -17.03
C ILE A 415 27.96 -6.89 -15.83
N TYR A 416 27.35 -7.09 -14.67
CA TYR A 416 28.07 -7.48 -13.46
C TYR A 416 27.36 -8.65 -12.76
N GLU A 417 28.08 -9.34 -11.89
CA GLU A 417 27.53 -10.44 -11.10
C GLU A 417 26.53 -9.91 -10.07
N GLY A 418 25.30 -10.44 -10.07
CA GLY A 418 24.35 -10.19 -9.00
C GLY A 418 24.71 -10.94 -7.71
N SER A 419 23.91 -10.73 -6.66
CA SER A 419 24.14 -11.33 -5.35
C SER A 419 24.29 -12.86 -5.40
N LEU A 420 25.20 -13.38 -4.57
CA LEU A 420 25.42 -14.82 -4.39
C LEU A 420 24.12 -15.52 -3.99
N GLY A 421 23.77 -16.58 -4.73
CA GLY A 421 22.62 -17.42 -4.42
C GLY A 421 22.81 -18.21 -3.12
N ASN A 422 21.73 -18.48 -2.41
CA ASN A 422 21.71 -19.28 -1.20
C ASN A 422 20.72 -20.44 -1.33
N SER A 423 21.23 -21.65 -1.47
CA SER A 423 20.43 -22.88 -1.62
C SER A 423 19.81 -23.37 -0.29
N ASN A 424 20.22 -22.80 0.84
CA ASN A 424 19.77 -23.20 2.18
C ASN A 424 18.63 -22.33 2.73
N VAL A 425 18.16 -21.34 1.98
CA VAL A 425 17.00 -20.54 2.39
C VAL A 425 15.73 -21.37 2.42
N SER A 426 14.87 -21.06 3.38
CA SER A 426 13.56 -21.68 3.58
C SER A 426 12.55 -20.66 4.10
N TRP A 427 11.35 -21.12 4.46
CA TRP A 427 10.26 -20.30 4.98
C TRP A 427 10.64 -19.52 6.24
N GLU A 428 10.28 -18.25 6.27
CA GLU A 428 10.15 -17.48 7.51
C GLU A 428 8.93 -17.98 8.29
N LYS A 429 9.04 -18.05 9.62
CA LYS A 429 8.05 -18.69 10.47
C LYS A 429 7.59 -17.77 11.59
N ALA A 430 6.31 -17.80 11.93
CA ALA A 430 5.78 -17.13 13.12
C ALA A 430 4.97 -18.09 13.98
N LYS A 431 5.36 -18.21 15.26
CA LYS A 431 4.55 -18.82 16.31
C LYS A 431 3.57 -17.77 16.79
N LYS A 432 2.29 -18.02 16.60
CA LYS A 432 1.20 -17.15 17.03
C LYS A 432 0.47 -17.81 18.19
N PHE A 433 0.35 -17.08 19.28
CA PHE A 433 -0.47 -17.45 20.42
C PHE A 433 -1.52 -16.36 20.63
N ASP A 434 -2.75 -16.78 20.88
CA ASP A 434 -3.88 -15.89 21.14
C ASP A 434 -4.73 -16.48 22.27
N VAL A 435 -5.17 -15.63 23.19
CA VAL A 435 -6.14 -15.99 24.22
C VAL A 435 -7.14 -14.86 24.37
N GLY A 436 -8.42 -15.22 24.36
CA GLY A 436 -9.50 -14.27 24.23
C GLY A 436 -10.72 -14.61 25.06
N VAL A 437 -11.51 -13.58 25.32
CA VAL A 437 -12.82 -13.68 25.96
C VAL A 437 -13.84 -13.01 25.07
N ASP A 438 -14.92 -13.73 24.76
CA ASP A 438 -16.12 -13.20 24.12
C ASP A 438 -17.26 -13.21 25.13
N MET A 439 -17.93 -12.06 25.30
CA MET A 439 -19.04 -11.93 26.24
C MET A 439 -20.17 -11.05 25.71
N ASN A 440 -21.41 -11.47 26.01
CA ASN A 440 -22.60 -10.65 25.86
C ASN A 440 -23.30 -10.56 27.21
N LEU A 441 -23.66 -9.34 27.62
CA LEU A 441 -24.26 -9.05 28.92
C LEU A 441 -25.59 -8.33 28.77
N PHE A 442 -26.46 -8.54 29.76
CA PHE A 442 -27.72 -7.80 29.96
C PHE A 442 -28.66 -7.84 28.75
N ASN A 443 -28.93 -9.04 28.22
CA ASN A 443 -29.70 -9.28 26.99
C ASN A 443 -29.04 -8.63 25.76
N ASP A 444 -27.76 -8.93 25.58
CA ASP A 444 -26.94 -8.49 24.45
C ASP A 444 -26.84 -6.95 24.32
N LYS A 445 -27.07 -6.22 25.42
CA LYS A 445 -26.86 -4.78 25.47
C LYS A 445 -25.39 -4.41 25.45
N ILE A 446 -24.55 -5.19 26.13
CA ILE A 446 -23.10 -5.03 26.09
C ILE A 446 -22.50 -6.26 25.41
N SER A 447 -21.73 -6.03 24.35
CA SER A 447 -20.91 -7.08 23.72
C SER A 447 -19.44 -6.68 23.83
N ALA A 448 -18.60 -7.60 24.28
CA ALA A 448 -17.17 -7.38 24.37
C ALA A 448 -16.39 -8.61 23.85
N THR A 449 -15.40 -8.33 23.03
CA THR A 449 -14.35 -9.28 22.63
C THR A 449 -13.02 -8.65 22.98
N ILE A 450 -12.23 -9.35 23.78
CA ILE A 450 -10.92 -8.89 24.24
C ILE A 450 -9.92 -10.02 24.08
N ASP A 451 -8.81 -9.73 23.42
CA ASP A 451 -7.75 -10.68 23.12
C ASP A 451 -6.41 -10.20 23.67
N TYR A 452 -5.59 -11.19 24.04
CA TYR A 452 -4.15 -11.02 24.19
C TYR A 452 -3.46 -11.88 23.12
N PHE A 453 -2.63 -11.24 22.31
CA PHE A 453 -1.84 -11.92 21.29
C PHE A 453 -0.35 -11.87 21.61
N HIS A 454 0.36 -12.92 21.22
CA HIS A 454 1.80 -13.02 21.29
C HIS A 454 2.36 -13.74 20.06
N ASP A 455 3.02 -12.96 19.20
CA ASP A 455 3.61 -13.39 17.95
C ASP A 455 5.13 -13.40 18.05
N ARG A 456 5.76 -14.56 17.91
CA ARG A 456 7.22 -14.69 17.79
C ARG A 456 7.57 -15.15 16.37
N ARG A 457 8.14 -14.23 15.59
CA ARG A 457 8.58 -14.48 14.21
C ARG A 457 10.08 -14.73 14.20
N TYR A 458 10.50 -15.82 13.58
CA TYR A 458 11.87 -16.32 13.55
C TYR A 458 12.19 -16.90 12.18
N ASP A 459 13.47 -17.20 11.93
CA ASP A 459 13.96 -17.57 10.61
C ASP A 459 13.61 -16.48 9.57
N GLN A 460 13.61 -15.21 9.95
CA GLN A 460 13.22 -14.12 9.05
C GLN A 460 14.22 -13.95 7.92
N LEU A 461 13.72 -13.78 6.70
CA LEU A 461 14.50 -13.65 5.48
C LEU A 461 14.99 -12.21 5.31
N VAL A 462 16.19 -11.93 5.85
CA VAL A 462 16.81 -10.60 5.79
C VAL A 462 18.19 -10.66 5.15
N ILE A 463 18.58 -9.56 4.50
CA ILE A 463 19.95 -9.38 4.02
C ILE A 463 20.84 -9.15 5.23
N ARG A 464 21.87 -9.98 5.38
CA ARG A 464 22.86 -9.87 6.45
C ARG A 464 23.66 -8.58 6.30
N GLN A 465 23.82 -7.86 7.40
CA GLN A 465 24.63 -6.64 7.48
C GLN A 465 25.92 -6.86 8.30
N ASP A 466 26.18 -8.10 8.71
CA ASP A 466 27.39 -8.51 9.43
C ASP A 466 28.44 -9.16 8.52
N ILE A 467 28.23 -9.10 7.20
CA ILE A 467 29.19 -9.55 6.20
C ILE A 467 30.04 -8.35 5.75
N PRO A 468 31.38 -8.41 5.85
CA PRO A 468 32.23 -7.30 5.45
C PRO A 468 32.14 -6.98 3.95
N LEU A 469 32.16 -5.69 3.61
CA LEU A 469 32.12 -5.21 2.22
C LEU A 469 33.31 -5.69 1.37
N ILE A 470 34.41 -6.16 1.99
CA ILE A 470 35.57 -6.74 1.28
C ILE A 470 35.20 -7.95 0.40
N LEU A 471 34.07 -8.60 0.68
CA LEU A 471 33.53 -9.66 -0.16
C LEU A 471 33.31 -9.19 -1.62
N GLY A 472 33.07 -7.90 -1.83
CA GLY A 472 32.97 -7.29 -3.17
C GLY A 472 31.72 -7.68 -3.96
N ILE A 473 30.88 -8.55 -3.42
CA ILE A 473 29.64 -9.05 -4.03
C ILE A 473 28.52 -9.10 -2.99
N GLY A 474 27.28 -8.87 -3.44
CA GLY A 474 26.09 -8.95 -2.60
C GLY A 474 25.77 -10.40 -2.18
N VAL A 475 24.95 -10.56 -1.15
CA VAL A 475 24.47 -11.88 -0.68
C VAL A 475 22.95 -11.97 -0.75
N SER A 476 22.46 -13.18 -1.03
CA SER A 476 21.04 -13.49 -0.90
C SER A 476 20.59 -13.39 0.59
N PRO A 477 19.33 -13.01 0.87
CA PRO A 477 18.78 -13.04 2.21
C PRO A 477 18.96 -14.39 2.89
N THR A 478 19.02 -14.39 4.22
CA THR A 478 19.17 -15.61 5.02
C THR A 478 18.14 -15.64 6.15
N ASN A 479 17.72 -16.84 6.56
CA ASN A 479 16.83 -17.08 7.69
C ASN A 479 17.57 -16.82 9.01
N VAL A 480 17.64 -15.57 9.47
CA VAL A 480 18.51 -15.21 10.60
C VAL A 480 17.83 -14.29 11.62
N ALA A 481 16.91 -13.42 11.21
CA ALA A 481 16.32 -12.45 12.13
C ALA A 481 15.15 -13.02 12.95
N VAL A 482 14.94 -12.44 14.12
CA VAL A 482 13.91 -12.81 15.09
C VAL A 482 13.28 -11.54 15.67
N THR A 483 11.97 -11.45 15.62
CA THR A 483 11.19 -10.37 16.25
C THR A 483 10.04 -10.95 17.07
N VAL A 484 9.58 -10.16 18.04
CA VAL A 484 8.37 -10.45 18.81
C VAL A 484 7.42 -9.27 18.71
N ASN A 485 6.12 -9.55 18.61
CA ASN A 485 5.05 -8.58 18.75
C ASN A 485 4.02 -9.14 19.72
N ARG A 486 3.53 -8.34 20.66
CA ARG A 486 2.52 -8.76 21.64
C ARG A 486 1.69 -7.59 22.09
N GLY A 487 0.48 -7.87 22.54
CA GLY A 487 -0.43 -6.79 22.88
C GLY A 487 -1.81 -7.27 23.24
N PHE A 488 -2.69 -6.30 23.44
CA PHE A 488 -4.12 -6.50 23.59
C PHE A 488 -4.85 -5.82 22.45
N ASP A 489 -5.91 -6.44 21.98
CA ASP A 489 -6.89 -5.79 21.13
C ASP A 489 -8.30 -6.18 21.57
N GLY A 490 -9.28 -5.40 21.12
CA GLY A 490 -10.65 -5.70 21.46
C GLY A 490 -11.64 -4.64 21.01
N MET A 491 -12.89 -4.99 21.20
CA MET A 491 -14.04 -4.12 20.94
C MET A 491 -15.06 -4.30 22.04
N VAL A 492 -15.62 -3.19 22.51
CA VAL A 492 -16.77 -3.15 23.41
C VAL A 492 -17.86 -2.34 22.73
N THR A 493 -19.05 -2.91 22.62
CA THR A 493 -20.23 -2.24 22.07
C THR A 493 -21.32 -2.20 23.14
N TYR A 494 -21.93 -1.04 23.32
CA TYR A 494 -23.15 -0.88 24.08
C TYR A 494 -24.28 -0.44 23.15
N GLN A 495 -25.39 -1.17 23.15
CA GLN A 495 -26.58 -0.84 22.38
C GLN A 495 -27.81 -0.83 23.29
N ASP A 496 -28.68 0.16 23.09
CA ASP A 496 -29.94 0.23 23.82
C ASP A 496 -30.99 1.04 23.04
N ARG A 497 -32.19 1.11 23.61
CA ARG A 497 -33.29 1.92 23.09
C ARG A 497 -33.90 2.76 24.21
N ILE A 498 -34.10 4.05 23.96
CA ILE A 498 -34.89 4.95 24.81
C ILE A 498 -36.12 5.38 24.00
N GLY A 499 -37.30 4.87 24.36
CA GLY A 499 -38.53 5.11 23.60
C GLY A 499 -38.43 4.56 22.17
N GLN A 500 -38.48 5.44 21.17
CA GLN A 500 -38.32 5.10 19.75
C GLN A 500 -36.87 5.25 19.24
N VAL A 501 -35.99 5.86 20.04
CA VAL A 501 -34.60 6.12 19.64
C VAL A 501 -33.75 4.90 19.97
N GLN A 502 -33.14 4.31 18.94
CA GLN A 502 -32.13 3.27 19.08
C GLN A 502 -30.75 3.91 18.98
N TYR A 503 -29.84 3.53 19.87
CA TYR A 503 -28.47 4.03 19.85
C TYR A 503 -27.49 2.89 20.11
N SER A 504 -26.30 3.02 19.54
CA SER A 504 -25.18 2.10 19.72
C SER A 504 -23.89 2.89 19.81
N LEU A 505 -23.06 2.53 20.79
CA LEU A 505 -21.73 3.08 21.02
C LEU A 505 -20.73 1.93 20.95
N GLY A 506 -19.80 1.98 20.01
CA GLY A 506 -18.71 1.02 19.88
C GLY A 506 -17.37 1.66 20.17
N VAL A 507 -16.56 1.03 21.02
CA VAL A 507 -15.17 1.38 21.29
C VAL A 507 -14.29 0.24 20.81
N VAL A 508 -13.37 0.52 19.90
CA VAL A 508 -12.34 -0.42 19.44
C VAL A 508 -11.00 0.06 19.96
N PHE A 509 -10.19 -0.84 20.51
CA PHE A 509 -8.86 -0.52 21.03
C PHE A 509 -7.82 -1.56 20.60
N SER A 510 -6.57 -1.12 20.49
CA SER A 510 -5.42 -1.99 20.26
C SER A 510 -4.18 -1.36 20.88
N VAL A 511 -3.42 -2.14 21.64
CA VAL A 511 -2.16 -1.75 22.26
C VAL A 511 -1.15 -2.83 21.99
N ALA A 512 -0.13 -2.53 21.19
CA ALA A 512 0.90 -3.47 20.77
C ALA A 512 2.30 -2.95 21.10
N LYS A 513 3.21 -3.86 21.43
CA LYS A 513 4.64 -3.60 21.55
C LYS A 513 5.41 -4.64 20.76
N ASN A 514 6.36 -4.17 19.96
CA ASN A 514 7.27 -5.01 19.20
C ASN A 514 8.71 -4.87 19.72
N LYS A 515 9.54 -5.86 19.41
CA LYS A 515 10.96 -5.85 19.73
C LYS A 515 11.74 -6.72 18.73
N VAL A 516 12.88 -6.23 18.27
CA VAL A 516 13.88 -7.02 17.56
C VAL A 516 14.64 -7.85 18.60
N LEU A 517 14.44 -9.17 18.57
CA LEU A 517 15.16 -10.09 19.46
C LEU A 517 16.56 -10.38 18.93
N TYR A 518 16.71 -10.43 17.61
CA TYR A 518 17.99 -10.62 16.95
C TYR A 518 17.90 -10.23 15.46
N GLN A 519 18.95 -9.64 14.93
CA GLN A 519 19.18 -9.46 13.50
C GLN A 519 20.68 -9.52 13.23
N ALA A 520 21.07 -9.91 12.01
CA ALA A 520 22.46 -9.94 11.58
C ALA A 520 22.96 -8.53 11.24
N GLU A 521 23.23 -7.71 12.27
CA GLU A 521 23.77 -6.36 12.14
C GLU A 521 25.28 -6.31 12.38
N ALA A 522 25.96 -5.34 11.77
CA ALA A 522 27.38 -5.10 12.02
C ALA A 522 27.63 -4.87 13.52
N ALA A 523 28.78 -5.36 14.00
CA ALA A 523 29.20 -5.13 15.38
C ALA A 523 29.26 -3.62 15.68
N GLN A 524 28.45 -3.19 16.64
CA GLN A 524 28.38 -1.80 17.03
C GLN A 524 29.47 -1.48 18.06
N ARG A 525 30.02 -0.26 18.00
CA ARG A 525 31.01 0.21 19.00
C ARG A 525 30.43 0.22 20.41
N TYR A 526 29.13 0.48 20.53
CA TYR A 526 28.42 0.56 21.80
C TYR A 526 27.10 -0.21 21.74
N PRO A 527 26.69 -0.92 22.82
CA PRO A 527 25.48 -1.74 22.79
C PRO A 527 24.19 -0.99 22.47
N TRP A 528 24.07 0.27 22.88
CA TRP A 528 22.86 1.10 22.65
C TRP A 528 22.71 1.59 21.20
N LEU A 529 23.68 1.32 20.33
CA LEU A 529 23.59 1.57 18.89
C LEU A 529 23.06 0.36 18.12
N ALA A 530 22.98 -0.82 18.76
CA ALA A 530 22.41 -2.00 18.13
C ALA A 530 20.90 -1.82 17.99
N LYS A 531 20.30 -2.26 16.88
CA LYS A 531 18.83 -2.32 16.78
C LYS A 531 18.28 -3.57 17.47
N THR A 532 19.09 -4.62 17.62
CA THR A 532 18.78 -5.75 18.48
C THR A 532 18.54 -5.27 19.91
N GLY A 533 17.40 -5.64 20.48
CA GLY A 533 16.97 -5.16 21.80
C GLY A 533 16.02 -3.96 21.76
N HIS A 534 15.80 -3.34 20.61
CA HIS A 534 14.95 -2.17 20.45
C HIS A 534 13.68 -2.47 19.63
N PRO A 535 12.68 -1.57 19.63
CA PRO A 535 11.57 -1.64 18.69
C PRO A 535 12.04 -1.63 17.23
N ILE A 536 11.27 -2.28 16.36
CA ILE A 536 11.40 -2.21 14.91
C ILE A 536 11.29 -0.74 14.49
N ASP A 537 12.16 -0.33 13.57
CA ASP A 537 12.26 1.04 13.03
C ASP A 537 12.47 2.14 14.08
N GLN A 538 13.01 1.79 15.26
CA GLN A 538 13.44 2.76 16.25
C GLN A 538 14.40 3.78 15.61
N PRO A 539 14.08 5.09 15.62
CA PRO A 539 15.03 6.10 15.18
C PRO A 539 16.16 6.24 16.21
N PHE A 540 17.38 6.39 15.69
CA PHE A 540 18.57 6.71 16.47
C PHE A 540 19.05 8.10 16.06
N GLY A 541 19.39 8.92 17.04
CA GLY A 541 19.84 10.29 16.82
C GLY A 541 20.43 10.88 18.09
N TYR A 542 20.94 12.10 17.97
CA TYR A 542 21.43 12.86 19.11
C TYR A 542 20.26 13.45 19.89
N ASN A 543 20.44 13.60 21.20
CA ASN A 543 19.54 14.38 22.03
C ASN A 543 19.87 15.87 21.86
N PHE A 544 18.92 16.66 21.40
CA PHE A 544 19.06 18.11 21.37
C PHE A 544 18.78 18.67 22.78
N VAL A 545 19.80 19.27 23.40
CA VAL A 545 19.72 19.80 24.78
C VAL A 545 19.50 21.31 24.83
N GLY A 546 19.45 21.98 23.67
CA GLY A 546 19.27 23.43 23.56
C GLY A 546 20.30 24.06 22.61
N TYR A 547 20.11 25.35 22.33
CA TYR A 547 21.15 26.17 21.71
C TYR A 547 22.10 26.69 22.78
N TYR A 548 23.36 26.92 22.42
CA TYR A 548 24.30 27.63 23.27
C TYR A 548 23.75 29.02 23.61
N SER A 549 23.69 29.32 24.91
CA SER A 549 23.46 30.64 25.45
C SER A 549 24.76 31.43 25.53
N GLN A 550 24.68 32.74 25.73
CA GLN A 550 25.87 33.55 25.98
C GLN A 550 26.68 33.03 27.18
N LYS A 551 26.00 32.56 28.23
CA LYS A 551 26.64 31.96 29.40
C LYS A 551 27.42 30.69 29.04
N ASP A 552 26.93 29.88 28.12
CA ASP A 552 27.62 28.66 27.66
C ASP A 552 28.85 28.99 26.80
N ILE A 553 28.80 30.11 26.08
CA ILE A 553 29.94 30.62 25.30
C ILE A 553 31.01 31.23 26.22
N ASP A 554 30.59 31.85 27.32
CA ASP A 554 31.48 32.48 28.31
C ASP A 554 32.10 31.47 29.31
N ASP A 555 31.61 30.23 29.33
CA ASP A 555 32.13 29.14 30.15
C ASP A 555 33.24 28.37 29.41
N ALA A 556 34.48 28.50 29.87
CA ALA A 556 35.65 27.90 29.25
C ALA A 556 35.70 26.35 29.31
N GLU A 557 34.82 25.70 30.08
CA GLU A 557 34.67 24.24 30.04
C GLU A 557 33.64 23.77 29.01
N VAL A 558 32.82 24.69 28.48
CA VAL A 558 31.76 24.41 27.49
C VAL A 558 32.13 24.91 26.08
N ALA A 559 32.86 26.03 25.99
CA ALA A 559 33.42 26.59 24.75
C ALA A 559 34.69 25.86 24.28
#